data_AF-A0AAW3WYM6-F1
#
_entry.id   AF-A0AAW3WYM6-F1
#
_cell.length_a   1.000
_cell.length_b   1.000
_cell.length_c   1.000
_cell.angle_alpha   90.00
_cell.angle_beta   90.00
_cell.angle_gamma   90.00
#
_symmetry.space_group_name_H-M   'P 1'
#
loop_
_entity.id
_entity.type
_entity.pdbx_description
1 polymer ?
#
loop_
_entity_poly.entity_id
_entity_poly.type
_entity_poly.pdbx_seq_one_letter_code
_entity_poly.pdbx_strand_id
1 'polypeptide(L)'
;EVGRRYANTAYETDLQAMSGDNLTRELVRVQSLGNWLQLGIKNELRKANVIAGQQLAMAAKAQYAPQLQQLSNQMSAGVTANAN
;
A
#
# COMPACT_ATOMS: atom_id res chain seq x y z
N GLU A 1 -5.72 16.55 -13.54
CA GLU A 1 -5.26 17.96 -13.71
C GLU A 1 -3.74 18.08 -13.73
N VAL A 2 -3.04 17.61 -12.70
CA VAL A 2 -1.57 17.72 -12.58
C VAL A 2 -0.81 17.10 -13.76
N GLY A 3 -1.03 15.82 -14.08
CA GLY A 3 -0.35 15.16 -15.21
C GLY A 3 -0.66 15.77 -16.59
N ARG A 4 -1.75 16.55 -16.70
CA ARG A 4 -2.10 17.26 -17.94
C ARG A 4 -1.39 18.61 -18.06
N ARG A 5 -1.04 19.25 -16.93
CA ARG A 5 -0.36 20.55 -16.92
C ARG A 5 1.12 20.43 -17.27
N TYR A 6 1.81 19.43 -16.72
CA TYR A 6 3.26 19.25 -16.94
C TYR A 6 3.61 18.47 -18.23
N ALA A 7 2.64 17.84 -18.88
CA ALA A 7 2.81 17.17 -20.18
C ALA A 7 2.34 18.04 -21.37
N ASN A 8 2.06 19.33 -21.13
CA ASN A 8 1.57 20.24 -22.15
C ASN A 8 2.74 20.98 -22.82
N THR A 9 2.80 20.95 -24.15
CA THR A 9 3.83 21.66 -24.94
C THR A 9 3.82 23.18 -24.73
N ALA A 10 2.66 23.76 -24.36
CA ALA A 10 2.58 25.17 -23.97
C ALA A 10 3.33 25.44 -22.65
N TYR A 11 3.25 24.51 -21.70
CA TYR A 11 3.99 24.61 -20.43
C TYR A 11 5.49 24.47 -20.64
N GLU A 12 5.93 23.58 -21.55
CA GLU A 12 7.35 23.44 -21.90
C GLU A 12 7.91 24.72 -22.54
N THR A 13 7.14 25.36 -23.42
CA THR A 13 7.51 26.64 -24.04
C THR A 13 7.62 27.75 -22.99
N ASP A 14 6.64 27.86 -22.09
CA ASP A 14 6.66 28.85 -21.01
C ASP A 14 7.85 28.62 -20.07
N LEU A 15 8.17 27.37 -19.75
CA LEU A 15 9.28 27.00 -18.88
C LEU A 15 10.63 27.40 -19.49
N GLN A 16 10.81 27.22 -20.81
CA GLN A 16 12.01 27.66 -21.53
C GLN A 16 12.16 29.18 -21.56
N ALA A 17 11.05 29.91 -21.52
CA ALA A 17 11.05 31.37 -21.45
C ALA A 17 11.28 31.92 -20.02
N MET A 18 11.11 31.09 -18.98
CA MET A 18 11.38 31.49 -17.59
C MET A 18 12.88 31.59 -17.31
N SER A 19 13.26 32.55 -16.47
CA SER A 19 14.64 32.73 -16.00
C SER A 19 14.69 33.23 -14.56
N GLY A 20 15.87 33.09 -13.93
CA GLY A 20 16.13 33.56 -12.57
C GLY A 20 15.14 33.02 -11.55
N ASP A 21 14.64 33.91 -10.68
CA ASP A 21 13.77 33.56 -9.55
C ASP A 21 12.45 32.88 -9.97
N ASN A 22 11.93 33.21 -11.15
CA ASN A 22 10.70 32.59 -11.66
C ASN A 22 10.94 31.13 -12.01
N LEU A 23 12.07 30.82 -12.65
CA LEU A 23 12.45 29.45 -12.95
C LEU A 23 12.71 28.67 -11.65
N THR A 24 13.41 29.26 -10.68
CA THR A 24 13.65 28.62 -9.37
C THR A 24 12.34 28.32 -8.64
N ARG A 25 11.37 29.24 -8.66
CA ARG A 25 10.05 29.03 -8.05
C ARG A 25 9.29 27.89 -8.71
N GLU A 26 9.38 27.78 -10.03
CA GLU A 26 8.73 26.71 -10.78
C GLU A 26 9.36 25.34 -10.48
N LEU A 27 10.69 25.27 -10.37
CA LEU A 27 11.39 24.05 -9.92
C LEU A 27 10.92 23.59 -8.53
N VAL A 28 10.79 24.52 -7.57
CA VAL A 28 10.29 24.21 -6.22
C VAL A 28 8.85 23.70 -6.27
N ARG A 29 8.00 24.29 -7.12
CA ARG A 29 6.61 23.87 -7.31
C ARG A 29 6.53 22.44 -7.86
N VAL A 30 7.32 22.14 -8.90
CA VAL A 30 7.41 20.79 -9.49
C VAL A 30 7.89 19.76 -8.47
N GLN A 31 8.95 20.08 -7.72
CA GLN A 31 9.48 19.19 -6.69
C GLN A 31 8.46 18.93 -5.57
N SER A 32 7.80 19.99 -5.09
CA SER A 32 6.79 19.87 -4.02
C SER A 32 5.61 19.00 -4.45
N LEU A 33 5.19 19.16 -5.70
CA LEU A 33 4.17 18.32 -6.29
C LEU A 33 4.63 16.85 -6.40
N GLY A 34 5.86 16.61 -6.84
CA GLY A 34 6.44 15.26 -6.90
C GLY A 34 6.39 14.57 -5.53
N ASN A 35 6.78 15.30 -4.48
CA ASN A 35 6.72 14.80 -3.10
C ASN A 35 5.28 14.46 -2.67
N TRP A 36 4.30 15.30 -3.04
CA TRP A 36 2.90 15.05 -2.72
C TRP A 36 2.34 13.81 -3.43
N LEU A 37 2.67 13.63 -4.72
CA LEU A 37 2.29 12.43 -5.48
C LEU A 37 2.93 11.17 -4.89
N GLN A 38 4.21 11.25 -4.51
CA GLN A 38 4.92 10.13 -3.88
C GLN A 38 4.33 9.77 -2.52
N LEU A 39 3.88 10.76 -1.74
CA LEU A 39 3.11 10.53 -0.51
C LEU A 39 1.79 9.81 -0.80
N GLY A 40 1.07 10.21 -1.84
CA GLY A 40 -0.14 9.53 -2.31
C GLY A 40 0.11 8.06 -2.63
N ILE A 41 1.14 7.77 -3.43
CA ILE A 41 1.56 6.39 -3.77
C ILE A 41 1.91 5.60 -2.51
N LYS A 42 2.68 6.17 -1.59
CA LYS A 42 3.04 5.51 -0.32
C LYS A 42 1.80 5.16 0.52
N ASN A 43 0.79 6.03 0.53
CA ASN A 43 -0.45 5.76 1.24
C ASN A 43 -1.25 4.62 0.59
N GLU A 44 -1.33 4.57 -0.74
CA GLU A 44 -1.98 3.46 -1.44
C GLU A 44 -1.24 2.13 -1.23
N LEU A 45 0.10 2.13 -1.28
CA LEU A 45 0.91 0.96 -0.93
C LEU A 45 0.67 0.48 0.50
N ARG A 46 0.54 1.41 1.47
CA ARG A 46 0.21 1.05 2.85
C ARG A 46 -1.15 0.36 2.94
N LYS A 47 -2.17 0.88 2.26
CA LYS A 47 -3.51 0.26 2.23
C LYS A 47 -3.44 -1.13 1.61
N ALA A 48 -2.73 -1.29 0.49
CA ALA A 48 -2.53 -2.58 -0.16
C ALA A 48 -1.87 -3.60 0.78
N ASN A 49 -0.84 -3.20 1.54
CA ASN A 49 -0.18 -4.09 2.51
C ASN A 49 -1.12 -4.52 3.65
N VAL A 50 -2.00 -3.65 4.12
CA VAL A 50 -3.02 -4.01 5.14
C VAL A 50 -3.97 -5.06 4.57
N ILE A 51 -4.46 -4.87 3.35
CA ILE A 51 -5.34 -5.82 2.68
C ILE A 51 -4.63 -7.17 2.47
N ALA A 52 -3.39 -7.15 2.01
CA ALA A 52 -2.59 -8.35 1.82
C ALA A 52 -2.37 -9.11 3.15
N GLY A 53 -2.12 -8.39 4.25
CA GLY A 53 -2.02 -8.99 5.58
C GLY A 53 -3.33 -9.63 6.05
N GLN A 54 -4.47 -8.98 5.79
CA GLN A 54 -5.80 -9.56 6.08
C GLN A 54 -6.07 -10.81 5.25
N GLN A 55 -5.74 -10.79 3.95
CA GLN A 55 -5.85 -11.95 3.07
C GLN A 55 -5.00 -13.12 3.55
N LEU A 56 -3.75 -12.84 3.95
CA LEU A 56 -2.86 -13.85 4.53
C LEU A 56 -3.43 -14.46 5.82
N ALA A 57 -3.97 -13.63 6.72
CA ALA A 57 -4.58 -14.10 7.95
C ALA A 57 -5.82 -14.99 7.68
N MET A 58 -6.66 -14.61 6.71
CA MET A 58 -7.80 -15.43 6.29
C MET A 58 -7.35 -16.76 5.68
N ALA A 59 -6.33 -16.75 4.82
CA ALA A 59 -5.78 -17.97 4.23
C ALA A 59 -5.20 -18.90 5.30
N ALA A 60 -4.43 -18.36 6.25
CA ALA A 60 -3.90 -19.11 7.38
C ALA A 60 -5.03 -19.71 8.23
N LYS A 61 -6.07 -18.93 8.54
CA LYS A 61 -7.24 -19.45 9.27
C LYS A 61 -7.93 -20.57 8.51
N ALA A 62 -8.17 -20.41 7.21
CA ALA A 62 -8.80 -21.43 6.38
C ALA A 62 -7.98 -22.73 6.34
N GLN A 63 -6.65 -22.62 6.33
CA GLN A 63 -5.75 -23.77 6.29
C GLN A 63 -5.64 -24.49 7.64
N TYR A 64 -5.45 -23.75 8.73
CA TYR A 64 -5.08 -24.34 10.02
C TYR A 64 -6.25 -24.55 10.97
N ALA A 65 -7.35 -23.80 10.86
CA ALA A 65 -8.50 -23.98 11.77
C ALA A 65 -9.05 -25.42 11.76
N PRO A 66 -9.22 -26.10 10.61
CA PRO A 66 -9.69 -27.49 10.60
C PRO A 66 -8.70 -28.44 11.28
N GLN A 67 -7.40 -28.25 11.06
CA GLN A 67 -6.35 -29.09 11.64
C GLN A 67 -6.30 -28.93 13.16
N LEU A 68 -6.41 -27.70 13.65
CA LEU A 68 -6.47 -27.40 15.08
C LEU A 68 -7.74 -27.96 15.73
N GLN A 69 -8.88 -27.89 15.04
CA GLN A 69 -10.14 -28.48 15.50
C GLN A 69 -10.01 -30.01 15.60
N GLN A 70 -9.42 -30.66 14.59
CA GLN A 70 -9.18 -32.11 14.58
C GLN A 70 -8.24 -32.52 15.72
N LEU A 71 -7.13 -31.80 15.90
CA LEU A 71 -6.19 -32.07 16.99
C LEU A 71 -6.85 -31.92 18.37
N SER A 72 -7.63 -30.86 18.57
CA SER A 72 -8.38 -30.65 19.81
C SER A 72 -9.34 -31.81 20.13
N ASN A 73 -10.05 -32.30 19.11
CA ASN A 73 -10.96 -33.44 19.26
C ASN A 73 -10.20 -34.73 19.62
N GLN A 74 -9.06 -34.99 18.97
CA GLN A 74 -8.22 -36.17 19.27
C GLN A 74 -7.64 -36.12 20.68
N MET A 75 -7.14 -34.96 21.11
CA MET A 75 -6.65 -34.76 22.47
C MET A 75 -7.74 -34.99 23.51
N SER A 76 -8.95 -34.46 23.27
CA SER A 76 -10.09 -34.64 24.17
C SER A 76 -10.48 -36.11 24.28
N ALA A 77 -10.47 -36.86 23.17
CA ALA A 77 -10.73 -38.31 23.16
C ALA A 77 -9.64 -39.12 23.89
N GLY A 78 -8.37 -38.71 23.79
CA GLY A 78 -7.27 -39.34 24.53
C GLY A 78 -7.34 -39.13 26.04
N VAL A 79 -7.76 -37.93 26.48
CA VAL A 79 -7.94 -37.62 27.90
C VAL A 79 -9.10 -38.41 28.51
N THR A 80 -10.23 -38.54 27.81
CA THR A 80 -11.36 -39.35 28.30
C THR A 80 -11.08 -40.85 28.31
N ALA A 81 -10.24 -41.35 27.37
CA ALA A 81 -9.82 -42.75 27.36
C ALA A 81 -8.90 -43.12 28.55
N ASN A 82 -8.08 -42.19 29.04
CA ASN A 82 -7.21 -42.39 30.21
C ASN A 82 -7.88 -42.12 31.57
N ALA A 83 -9.13 -41.64 31.58
CA ALA A 83 -9.87 -41.31 32.80
C ALA A 83 -10.85 -42.41 33.25
N ASN A 84 -10.99 -43.50 32.48
CA ASN A 84 -11.75 -44.71 32.80
C ASN A 84 -10.79 -45.86 33.13
#